data_AF-A0A3B8JSU3-F1
#
_entry.id   AF-A0A3B8JSU3-F1
#
_cell.length_a   1.000
_cell.length_b   1.000
_cell.length_c   1.000
_cell.angle_alpha   90.00
_cell.angle_beta   90.00
_cell.angle_gamma   90.00
#
_symmetry.space_group_name_H-M   'P 1'
#
loop_
_entity.id
_entity.type
_entity.pdbx_description
1 polymer ?
#
loop_
_entity_poly.entity_id
_entity_poly.type
_entity_poly.pdbx_seq_one_letter_code
_entity_poly.pdbx_strand_id
1 'polypeptide(L)'
;MQQLVSQKVIPATAITENQTNPNVPRTPQEQGNADTEVVKASVPVSRLFHLSVCVNALDSSRNFYNNILGIEQRRATKQSVHFDFSDCQFTFPEVAD
;
A
#
# COMPACT_ATOMS: atom_id res chain seq x y z
N MET A 1 -10.19 -18.97 34.45
CA MET A 1 -10.42 -19.68 33.18
C MET A 1 -10.19 -18.71 32.04
N GLN A 2 -9.05 -18.82 31.36
CA GLN A 2 -8.70 -17.98 30.21
C GLN A 2 -9.13 -18.73 28.94
N GLN A 3 -10.02 -18.16 28.13
CA GLN A 3 -10.38 -18.71 26.82
C GLN A 3 -9.40 -18.19 25.77
N LEU A 4 -8.65 -19.14 25.20
CA LEU A 4 -7.76 -18.99 24.07
C LEU A 4 -8.61 -19.03 22.79
N VAL A 5 -8.75 -17.90 22.09
CA VAL A 5 -9.47 -17.87 20.80
C VAL A 5 -8.52 -18.30 19.70
N SER A 6 -8.79 -19.48 19.15
CA SER A 6 -8.03 -20.17 18.11
C SER A 6 -8.12 -19.42 16.77
N GLN A 7 -6.97 -19.06 16.20
CA GLN A 7 -6.86 -18.53 14.85
C GLN A 7 -7.10 -19.66 13.84
N LYS A 8 -8.19 -19.55 13.07
CA LYS A 8 -8.53 -20.47 12.00
C LYS A 8 -7.64 -20.17 10.78
N VAL A 9 -6.63 -21.00 10.58
CA VAL A 9 -5.79 -21.05 9.38
C VAL A 9 -6.65 -21.49 8.19
N ILE A 10 -6.68 -20.71 7.11
CA ILE A 10 -7.35 -21.06 5.86
C ILE A 10 -6.34 -21.83 4.98
N PRO A 11 -6.64 -23.06 4.53
CA PRO A 11 -5.71 -23.82 3.68
C PRO A 11 -5.69 -23.30 2.24
N ALA A 12 -4.51 -23.39 1.63
CA ALA A 12 -4.23 -23.04 0.24
C ALA A 12 -5.08 -23.87 -0.74
N THR A 13 -5.77 -23.20 -1.65
CA THR A 13 -6.58 -23.81 -2.70
C THR A 13 -5.69 -24.65 -3.63
N ALA A 14 -6.01 -25.93 -3.72
CA ALA A 14 -5.34 -26.90 -4.58
C ALA A 14 -5.53 -26.56 -6.06
N ILE A 15 -4.44 -26.66 -6.82
CA ILE A 15 -4.40 -26.59 -8.28
C ILE A 15 -5.14 -27.82 -8.80
N THR A 16 -6.27 -27.61 -9.47
CA THR A 16 -7.01 -28.69 -10.13
C THR A 16 -6.58 -28.76 -11.59
N GLU A 17 -5.88 -29.84 -11.94
CA GLU A 17 -5.55 -30.21 -13.32
C GLU A 17 -6.85 -30.57 -14.06
N ASN A 18 -7.24 -29.76 -15.05
CA ASN A 18 -8.34 -30.10 -15.94
C ASN A 18 -7.88 -31.20 -16.91
N GLN A 19 -8.31 -32.43 -16.64
CA GLN A 19 -8.27 -33.54 -17.59
C GLN A 19 -9.20 -33.24 -18.77
N THR A 20 -8.64 -33.16 -19.97
CA THR A 20 -9.33 -33.00 -21.26
C THR A 20 -10.21 -34.21 -21.58
N ASN A 21 -11.53 -34.00 -21.66
CA ASN A 21 -12.50 -34.96 -22.22
C ASN A 21 -12.73 -34.64 -23.71
N PRO A 22 -12.52 -35.59 -24.66
CA PRO A 22 -12.53 -35.29 -26.09
C PRO A 22 -13.91 -35.20 -26.77
N ASN A 23 -15.04 -35.25 -26.04
CA ASN A 23 -16.38 -35.31 -26.66
C ASN A 23 -17.31 -34.14 -26.25
N VAL A 24 -16.93 -32.90 -26.57
CA VAL A 24 -17.86 -31.76 -26.53
C VAL A 24 -18.05 -31.21 -27.95
N PRO A 25 -19.28 -31.14 -28.49
CA PRO A 25 -19.55 -30.49 -29.78
C PRO A 25 -19.13 -29.02 -29.73
N ARG A 26 -18.24 -28.59 -30.63
CA ARG A 26 -17.80 -27.20 -30.76
C ARG A 26 -18.98 -26.33 -31.19
N THR A 27 -19.45 -25.47 -30.30
CA THR A 27 -20.32 -24.35 -30.67
C THR A 27 -19.50 -23.36 -31.52
N PRO A 28 -20.06 -22.75 -32.58
CA PRO A 28 -19.33 -21.76 -33.37
C PRO A 28 -18.93 -20.60 -32.48
N GLN A 29 -17.62 -20.37 -32.39
CA GLN A 29 -17.06 -19.27 -31.64
C GLN A 29 -17.25 -18.02 -32.49
N GLU A 30 -18.25 -17.19 -32.18
CA GLU A 30 -18.38 -15.86 -32.78
C GLU A 30 -17.10 -15.08 -32.48
N GLN A 31 -16.33 -14.78 -33.54
CA GLN A 31 -15.27 -13.77 -33.51
C GLN A 31 -15.92 -12.39 -33.41
N GLY A 32 -16.43 -12.08 -32.22
CA GLY A 32 -16.63 -10.70 -31.82
C GLY A 32 -15.25 -10.09 -31.65
N ASN A 33 -14.90 -9.11 -32.49
CA ASN A 33 -13.84 -8.16 -32.18
C ASN A 33 -14.25 -7.47 -30.87
N ALA A 34 -13.80 -8.03 -29.74
CA ALA A 34 -13.88 -7.37 -28.47
C ALA A 34 -12.82 -6.27 -28.52
N ASP A 35 -13.21 -5.11 -29.04
CA ASP A 35 -12.59 -3.84 -28.65
C ASP A 35 -12.56 -3.87 -27.13
N THR A 36 -11.40 -4.24 -26.59
CA THR A 36 -11.22 -4.40 -25.16
C THR A 36 -11.10 -2.98 -24.65
N GLU A 37 -12.24 -2.34 -24.43
CA GLU A 37 -12.30 -1.12 -23.66
C GLU A 37 -11.68 -1.44 -22.32
N VAL A 38 -10.45 -0.95 -22.11
CA VAL A 38 -9.80 -0.98 -20.82
C VAL A 38 -10.61 -0.05 -19.94
N VAL A 39 -11.66 -0.59 -19.31
CA VAL A 39 -12.42 0.07 -18.27
C VAL A 39 -11.41 0.34 -17.16
N LYS A 40 -10.89 1.57 -17.12
CA LYS A 40 -9.99 2.04 -16.08
C LYS A 40 -10.80 2.06 -14.80
N ALA A 41 -10.80 0.95 -14.07
CA ALA A 41 -11.42 0.87 -12.76
C ALA A 41 -10.79 1.95 -11.88
N SER A 42 -11.57 2.97 -11.51
CA SER A 42 -11.15 3.96 -10.54
C SER A 42 -11.09 3.27 -9.18
N VAL A 43 -9.91 2.80 -8.79
CA VAL A 43 -9.71 2.29 -7.43
C VAL A 43 -9.70 3.49 -6.49
N PRO A 44 -10.65 3.59 -5.55
CA PRO A 44 -10.67 4.71 -4.62
C PRO A 44 -9.45 4.66 -3.70
N VAL A 45 -8.74 5.78 -3.60
CA VAL A 45 -7.68 5.96 -2.59
C VAL A 45 -8.36 6.23 -1.25
N SER A 46 -8.14 5.36 -0.27
CA SER A 46 -8.82 5.43 1.03
C SER A 46 -8.20 6.46 1.98
N ARG A 47 -6.87 6.54 2.05
CA ARG A 47 -6.13 7.49 2.88
C ARG A 47 -4.64 7.54 2.55
N LEU A 48 -3.97 8.60 3.00
CA LEU A 48 -2.52 8.76 2.93
C LEU A 48 -1.88 8.13 4.18
N PHE A 49 -1.02 7.12 3.98
CA PHE A 49 -0.33 6.45 5.09
C PHE A 49 1.07 7.03 5.36
N HIS A 50 1.70 7.61 4.33
CA HIS A 50 3.06 8.11 4.39
C HIS A 50 3.27 9.24 3.40
N LEU A 51 3.99 10.27 3.83
CA LEU A 51 4.45 11.38 3.00
C LEU A 51 5.94 11.58 3.23
N SER A 52 6.70 11.67 2.13
CA SER A 52 8.14 11.95 2.18
C SER A 52 8.45 13.25 1.44
N VAL A 53 9.13 14.19 2.10
CA VAL A 53 9.48 15.51 1.55
C VAL A 53 10.95 15.81 1.80
N CYS A 54 11.72 16.02 0.73
CA CYS A 54 13.12 16.43 0.87
C CYS A 54 13.23 17.85 1.42
N VAL A 55 14.17 18.06 2.33
CA VAL A 55 14.43 19.36 2.96
C VAL A 55 15.90 19.74 2.87
N ASN A 56 16.17 21.04 2.89
CA ASN A 56 17.55 21.54 2.84
C ASN A 56 18.22 21.57 4.22
N ALA A 57 17.43 21.57 5.30
CA ALA A 57 17.94 21.67 6.66
C ALA A 57 17.04 20.89 7.64
N LEU A 58 17.59 19.84 8.26
CA LEU A 58 16.84 19.04 9.24
C LEU A 58 16.49 19.82 10.49
N ASP A 59 17.39 20.69 10.97
CA ASP A 59 17.16 21.42 12.22
C ASP A 59 16.02 22.43 12.10
N SER A 60 15.93 23.13 10.97
CA SER A 60 14.78 23.99 10.66
C SER A 60 13.48 23.20 10.61
N SER A 61 13.51 22.03 10.00
CA SER A 61 12.34 21.14 9.92
C SER A 61 11.93 20.64 11.30
N ARG A 62 12.88 20.15 12.12
CA ARG A 62 12.63 19.74 13.50
C ARG A 62 11.99 20.85 14.32
N ASN A 63 12.55 22.05 14.27
CA ASN A 63 12.03 23.19 15.03
C ASN A 63 10.61 23.54 14.59
N PHE A 64 10.36 23.61 13.29
CA PHE A 64 9.03 23.94 12.76
C PHE A 64 7.98 22.88 13.16
N TYR A 65 8.21 21.61 12.84
CA TYR A 65 7.20 20.57 13.06
C TYR A 65 7.02 20.25 14.55
N ASN A 66 8.10 20.22 15.35
CA ASN A 66 7.99 19.88 16.77
C ASN A 66 7.55 21.08 17.63
N ASN A 67 8.20 22.24 17.48
CA ASN A 67 7.99 23.36 18.41
C ASN A 67 6.88 24.32 17.97
N ILE A 68 6.67 24.48 16.65
CA ILE A 68 5.64 25.40 16.13
C ILE A 68 4.33 24.65 15.92
N LEU A 69 4.37 23.48 15.28
CA LEU A 69 3.17 22.68 15.01
C LEU A 69 2.81 21.69 16.13
N GLY A 70 3.71 21.43 17.08
CA GLY A 70 3.46 20.48 18.16
C GLY A 70 3.39 19.02 17.70
N ILE A 71 3.99 18.69 16.55
CA ILE A 71 3.98 17.35 15.97
C ILE A 71 5.16 16.56 16.54
N GLU A 72 4.86 15.43 17.17
CA GLU A 72 5.85 14.63 17.86
C GLU A 72 6.85 14.00 16.88
N GLN A 73 8.13 14.22 17.18
CA GLN A 73 9.21 13.54 16.48
C GLN A 73 9.31 12.09 16.94
N ARG A 74 9.05 11.15 16.03
CA ARG A 74 9.19 9.71 16.29
C ARG A 74 10.65 9.26 16.29
N ARG A 75 11.41 9.66 15.28
CA ARG A 75 12.81 9.24 15.07
C ARG A 75 13.57 10.34 14.34
N ALA A 76 14.82 10.54 14.72
CA ALA A 76 15.76 11.36 13.96
C ALA A 76 17.05 10.58 13.70
N THR A 77 17.62 10.81 12.53
CA THR A 77 18.96 10.38 12.13
C THR A 77 19.75 11.61 11.67
N LYS A 78 21.03 11.41 11.31
CA LYS A 78 21.85 12.48 10.74
C LYS A 78 21.35 13.01 9.40
N GLN A 79 20.55 12.23 8.67
CA GLN A 79 20.13 12.53 7.29
C GLN A 79 18.62 12.57 7.11
N SER A 80 17.84 12.29 8.16
CA SER A 80 16.39 12.35 8.09
C SER A 80 15.73 12.57 9.44
N VAL A 81 14.53 13.14 9.43
CA VAL A 81 13.64 13.18 10.59
C VAL A 81 12.27 12.60 10.24
N HIS A 82 11.66 11.93 11.20
CA HIS A 82 10.39 11.22 11.08
C HIS A 82 9.42 11.75 12.14
N PHE A 83 8.23 12.12 11.71
CA PHE A 83 7.15 12.60 12.57
C PHE A 83 5.94 11.68 12.44
N ASP A 84 5.23 11.48 13.55
CA ASP A 84 3.92 10.83 13.55
C ASP A 84 2.85 11.93 13.56
N PHE A 85 2.00 11.96 12.53
CA PHE A 85 0.89 12.91 12.41
C PHE A 85 -0.41 12.16 12.20
N SER A 86 -1.22 12.04 13.26
CA SER A 86 -2.42 11.18 13.25
C SER A 86 -2.05 9.74 12.89
N ASP A 87 -2.59 9.20 11.80
CA ASP A 87 -2.34 7.87 11.26
C ASP A 87 -1.42 7.89 10.02
N CYS A 88 -0.76 9.03 9.77
CA CYS A 88 0.18 9.22 8.69
C CYS A 88 1.60 9.46 9.23
N GLN A 89 2.59 8.87 8.57
CA GLN A 89 3.99 9.11 8.86
C GLN A 89 4.57 10.14 7.89
N PHE A 90 5.30 11.11 8.44
CA PHE A 90 5.99 12.16 7.70
C PHE A 90 7.51 11.90 7.76
N THR A 91 8.16 11.73 6.62
CA THR A 91 9.61 11.49 6.51
C THR A 91 10.30 12.60 5.74
N PHE A 92 11.34 13.15 6.35
CA PHE A 92 12.00 14.37 5.87
C PHE A 92 13.49 14.05 5.67
N PRO A 93 13.89 13.51 4.50
CA PRO A 93 15.30 13.35 4.16
C PRO A 93 15.95 14.71 3.85
N GLU A 94 17.18 14.89 4.30
CA GLU A 94 17.99 16.06 3.95
C GLU A 94 18.60 15.87 2.56
N VAL A 95 18.54 16.90 1.72
CA VAL A 95 19.28 16.92 0.46
C VAL A 95 20.74 17.17 0.80
N ALA A 96 21.64 16.25 0.41
CA ALA A 96 23.08 16.47 0.53
C ALA A 96 23.51 17.49 -0.51
N ASP A 97 24.21 18.53 -0.07
CA ASP A 97 24.92 19.49 -0.93
C ASP A 97 26.01 18.80 -1.77
#